data_AF-A0A4Q2A882-F1
#
_entry.id   AF-A0A4Q2A882-F1
#
_cell.length_a   1.000
_cell.length_b   1.000
_cell.length_c   1.000
_cell.angle_alpha   90.00
_cell.angle_beta   90.00
_cell.angle_gamma   90.00
#
_symmetry.space_group_name_H-M   'P 1'
#
loop_
_entity.id
_entity.type
_entity.pdbx_description
1 polymer ?
#
loop_
_entity_poly.entity_id
_entity_poly.type
_entity_poly.pdbx_seq_one_letter_code
_entity_poly.pdbx_strand_id
1 'polypeptide(L)'
;MHGGVGRAACRGRAPCLSRRRDLCRSRGAVRRAAQHDANMAAPQPLEAEGVSVAMSDQDQPDRDEDHILAGEYALGLLSAEEAAAFEARMVRDPDLRAAYAQWATDFADMTDEIAPQTPPAHVWQRIEAGLFPHARPRAGWMRRLALWGGGLAAAAVLVLALVTGGDWGAPPQAPAEALYRAEVAAEDRSLVVDAVYDAATGTLLIDRAAGAPAPGRALELWLIAGEAAPVSLGVLPEDRRGSIPVPDALRPRLPGAVLAVSDEPPGGSPTGTPTGDVLATGAVRDT
;
A
#
# COMPACT_ATOMS: atom_id res chain seq x y z
N MET A 1 10.24 -66.71 7.13
CA MET A 1 9.86 -65.42 6.53
C MET A 1 11.12 -64.61 6.32
N HIS A 2 11.34 -64.21 5.07
CA HIS A 2 12.60 -63.75 4.50
C HIS A 2 13.05 -62.38 5.01
N GLY A 3 14.36 -62.22 5.21
CA GLY A 3 15.00 -60.91 5.38
C GLY A 3 16.51 -61.05 5.51
N GLY A 4 17.23 -60.79 4.41
CA GLY A 4 18.69 -60.61 4.40
C GLY A 4 19.43 -61.49 3.41
N VAL A 5 20.17 -60.88 2.49
CA VAL A 5 21.60 -61.09 2.18
C VAL A 5 21.96 -60.15 1.03
N GLY A 6 22.94 -59.27 1.27
CA GLY A 6 23.50 -58.36 0.27
C GLY A 6 24.57 -58.99 -0.62
N ARG A 7 24.97 -58.23 -1.65
CA ARG A 7 26.22 -58.37 -2.43
C ARG A 7 26.65 -56.94 -2.80
N ALA A 8 27.73 -56.40 -2.23
CA ALA A 8 29.11 -56.35 -2.76
C ALA A 8 29.18 -55.67 -4.15
N ALA A 9 29.54 -54.39 -4.24
CA ALA A 9 30.89 -53.78 -4.26
C ALA A 9 31.58 -53.83 -5.64
N CYS A 10 31.95 -52.65 -6.18
CA CYS A 10 33.16 -52.46 -6.99
C CYS A 10 33.54 -50.97 -7.11
N ARG A 11 34.79 -50.68 -6.76
CA ARG A 11 35.51 -49.41 -6.91
C ARG A 11 36.10 -49.30 -8.33
N GLY A 12 36.26 -48.09 -8.87
CA GLY A 12 37.17 -47.80 -10.00
C GLY A 12 36.96 -46.38 -10.51
N ARG A 13 37.79 -45.41 -10.10
CA ARG A 13 39.00 -44.90 -10.80
C ARG A 13 38.73 -44.35 -12.23
N ALA A 14 38.96 -43.04 -12.36
CA ALA A 14 39.13 -42.31 -13.61
C ALA A 14 40.33 -42.81 -14.43
N PRO A 15 40.35 -42.50 -15.74
CA PRO A 15 41.59 -42.12 -16.41
C PRO A 15 41.46 -40.81 -17.21
N CYS A 16 42.59 -40.10 -17.26
CA CYS A 16 42.84 -38.83 -17.96
C CYS A 16 43.43 -39.04 -19.37
N LEU A 17 43.35 -37.96 -20.18
CA LEU A 17 44.27 -37.51 -21.25
C LEU A 17 44.30 -38.23 -22.62
N SER A 18 44.04 -37.47 -23.70
CA SER A 18 44.98 -37.02 -24.76
C SER A 18 44.15 -36.39 -25.91
N ARG A 19 44.58 -35.48 -26.80
CA ARG A 19 45.89 -35.15 -27.37
C ARG A 19 45.75 -33.81 -28.14
N ARG A 20 46.74 -32.92 -28.00
CA ARG A 20 46.95 -31.74 -28.87
C ARG A 20 47.40 -32.17 -30.27
N ARG A 21 47.08 -31.37 -31.29
CA ARG A 21 47.72 -31.38 -32.61
C ARG A 21 48.25 -29.98 -32.92
N ASP A 22 49.55 -29.92 -33.14
CA ASP A 22 50.32 -28.76 -33.59
C ASP A 22 50.13 -28.52 -35.10
N LEU A 23 50.09 -27.25 -35.51
CA LEU A 23 50.39 -26.85 -36.88
C LEU A 23 51.34 -25.65 -36.87
N CYS A 24 52.60 -25.94 -37.23
CA CYS A 24 53.62 -24.97 -37.61
C CYS A 24 53.21 -24.25 -38.90
N ARG A 25 53.37 -22.92 -38.96
CA ARG A 25 53.53 -22.20 -40.23
C ARG A 25 54.74 -21.27 -40.17
N SER A 26 55.51 -21.37 -41.24
CA SER A 26 56.84 -20.85 -41.50
C SER A 26 56.89 -19.32 -41.64
N ARG A 27 57.98 -18.74 -41.12
CA ARG A 27 58.43 -17.38 -41.39
C ARG A 27 59.12 -17.33 -42.77
N GLY A 28 58.66 -16.43 -43.64
CA GLY A 28 59.41 -15.98 -44.82
C GLY A 28 59.65 -14.47 -44.70
N ALA A 29 60.92 -14.08 -44.56
CA ALA A 29 61.34 -12.68 -44.59
C ALA A 29 61.70 -12.29 -46.03
N VAL A 30 61.22 -11.14 -46.50
CA VAL A 30 61.74 -10.49 -47.72
C VAL A 30 62.23 -9.10 -47.36
N ARG A 31 63.48 -8.83 -47.77
CA ARG A 31 64.28 -7.64 -47.50
C ARG A 31 63.84 -6.44 -48.35
N ARG A 32 64.15 -5.26 -47.82
CA ARG A 32 63.98 -3.90 -48.35
C ARG A 32 65.20 -3.48 -49.19
N ALA A 33 64.97 -2.74 -50.27
CA ALA A 33 65.85 -1.73 -50.92
C ALA A 33 65.12 -1.25 -52.20
N ALA A 34 65.14 -0.01 -52.71
CA ALA A 34 65.64 1.29 -52.26
C ALA A 34 64.89 2.38 -53.07
N GLN A 35 64.98 3.62 -52.59
CA GLN A 35 64.43 4.90 -53.07
C GLN A 35 64.54 5.21 -54.57
N HIS A 36 63.55 5.95 -55.07
CA HIS A 36 63.76 7.09 -55.96
C HIS A 36 62.69 8.17 -55.69
N ASP A 37 63.15 9.35 -55.28
CA ASP A 37 62.38 10.58 -55.12
C ASP A 37 62.16 11.26 -56.47
N ALA A 38 60.91 11.66 -56.76
CA ALA A 38 60.60 12.78 -57.65
C ALA A 38 59.24 13.39 -57.26
N ASN A 39 59.38 14.45 -56.49
CA ASN A 39 58.43 15.49 -56.08
C ASN A 39 57.45 15.94 -57.18
N MET A 40 56.12 15.82 -56.97
CA MET A 40 55.10 16.70 -57.57
C MET A 40 53.79 16.66 -56.73
N ALA A 41 53.50 17.82 -56.13
CA ALA A 41 52.20 18.38 -55.70
C ALA A 41 51.04 17.43 -55.32
N ALA A 42 50.62 17.53 -54.05
CA ALA A 42 49.38 16.95 -53.54
C ALA A 42 48.13 17.72 -54.02
N PRO A 43 47.12 17.03 -54.60
CA PRO A 43 45.75 17.50 -54.55
C PRO A 43 45.11 17.04 -53.23
N GLN A 44 44.62 17.97 -52.41
CA GLN A 44 43.80 17.62 -51.26
C GLN A 44 42.47 17.05 -51.76
N PRO A 45 42.09 15.80 -51.39
CA PRO A 45 40.78 15.29 -51.72
C PRO A 45 39.73 15.96 -50.84
N LEU A 46 38.61 16.34 -51.47
CA LEU A 46 37.35 16.66 -50.82
C LEU A 46 37.04 15.65 -49.70
N GLU A 47 36.60 16.17 -48.55
CA GLU A 47 36.10 15.38 -47.43
C GLU A 47 35.00 14.44 -47.91
N ALA A 48 35.36 13.16 -48.07
CA ALA A 48 34.38 12.09 -48.04
C ALA A 48 33.99 11.91 -46.56
N GLU A 49 32.77 12.30 -46.25
CA GLU A 49 32.08 11.99 -45.00
C GLU A 49 32.25 10.50 -44.72
N GLY A 50 33.10 10.19 -43.74
CA GLY A 50 33.41 8.82 -43.34
C GLY A 50 32.19 8.21 -42.67
N VAL A 51 31.37 7.48 -43.43
CA VAL A 51 30.45 6.50 -42.87
C VAL A 51 31.30 5.42 -42.22
N SER A 52 31.49 5.53 -40.91
CA SER A 52 32.07 4.46 -40.10
C SER A 52 31.05 3.34 -39.94
N VAL A 53 30.96 2.47 -40.94
CA VAL A 53 30.43 1.11 -40.75
C VAL A 53 31.59 0.16 -40.98
N ALA A 54 32.37 -0.05 -39.93
CA ALA A 54 33.07 -1.31 -39.78
C ALA A 54 32.03 -2.34 -39.34
N MET A 55 31.39 -3.00 -40.32
CA MET A 55 30.74 -4.29 -40.08
C MET A 55 31.85 -5.30 -39.76
N SER A 56 32.23 -5.37 -38.49
CA SER A 56 32.94 -6.51 -37.94
C SER A 56 31.95 -7.66 -37.78
N ASP A 57 31.51 -8.25 -38.89
CA ASP A 57 30.68 -9.47 -38.95
C ASP A 57 31.44 -10.74 -38.50
N GLN A 58 32.62 -10.61 -37.88
CA GLN A 58 33.48 -11.75 -37.52
C GLN A 58 33.63 -11.97 -36.01
N ASP A 59 33.06 -11.13 -35.14
CA ASP A 59 33.31 -11.14 -33.68
C ASP A 59 32.09 -11.42 -32.78
N GLN A 60 30.91 -11.80 -33.31
CA GLN A 60 29.71 -12.04 -32.47
C GLN A 60 28.97 -13.38 -32.69
N PRO A 61 29.66 -14.53 -32.91
CA PRO A 61 28.99 -15.83 -32.99
C PRO A 61 28.15 -16.13 -31.73
N ASP A 62 28.68 -15.80 -30.56
CA ASP A 62 28.00 -16.06 -29.28
C ASP A 62 26.66 -15.29 -29.15
N ARG A 63 26.56 -14.08 -29.71
CA ARG A 63 25.30 -13.31 -29.68
C ARG A 63 24.26 -13.84 -30.65
N ASP A 64 24.68 -14.31 -31.82
CA ASP A 64 23.79 -14.93 -32.80
C ASP A 64 23.28 -16.28 -32.28
N GLU A 65 24.14 -17.08 -31.67
CA GLU A 65 23.77 -18.34 -31.00
C GLU A 65 22.80 -18.09 -29.84
N ASP A 66 23.06 -17.09 -29.00
CA ASP A 66 22.18 -16.73 -27.89
C ASP A 66 20.82 -16.21 -28.34
N HIS A 67 20.77 -15.45 -29.45
CA HIS A 67 19.53 -15.01 -30.06
C HIS A 67 18.71 -16.18 -30.60
N ILE A 68 19.35 -17.17 -31.25
CA ILE A 68 18.69 -18.39 -31.72
C ILE A 68 18.17 -19.20 -30.52
N LEU A 69 19.00 -19.41 -29.50
CA LEU A 69 18.63 -20.17 -28.30
C LEU A 69 17.46 -19.53 -27.53
N ALA A 70 17.40 -18.19 -27.49
CA ALA A 70 16.26 -17.47 -26.92
C ALA A 70 14.96 -17.71 -27.70
N GLY A 71 15.04 -17.82 -29.03
CA GLY A 71 13.90 -18.17 -29.88
C GLY A 71 13.44 -19.61 -29.65
N GLU A 72 14.37 -20.56 -29.52
CA GLU A 72 14.06 -21.96 -29.19
C GLU A 72 13.40 -22.08 -27.82
N TYR A 73 13.87 -21.33 -26.82
CA TYR A 73 13.23 -21.26 -25.50
C TYR A 73 11.82 -20.64 -25.59
N ALA A 74 11.66 -19.52 -26.31
CA ALA A 74 10.36 -18.85 -26.46
C ALA A 74 9.31 -19.73 -27.14
N LEU A 75 9.71 -20.57 -28.10
CA LEU A 75 8.85 -21.56 -28.75
C LEU A 75 8.65 -22.84 -27.92
N GLY A 76 9.32 -22.97 -26.77
CA GLY A 76 9.24 -24.16 -25.92
C GLY A 76 9.88 -25.41 -26.53
N LEU A 77 10.90 -25.23 -27.38
CA LEU A 77 11.60 -26.33 -28.08
C LEU A 77 12.72 -26.96 -27.26
N LEU A 78 13.19 -26.28 -26.21
CA LEU A 78 14.22 -26.80 -25.31
C LEU A 78 13.68 -27.92 -24.41
N SER A 79 14.54 -28.90 -24.10
CA SER A 79 14.23 -29.87 -23.06
C SER A 79 14.13 -29.21 -21.68
N ALA A 80 13.53 -29.89 -20.71
CA ALA A 80 13.36 -29.35 -19.36
C ALA A 80 14.71 -28.98 -18.68
N GLU A 81 15.78 -29.72 -19.00
CA GLU A 81 17.12 -29.45 -18.46
C GLU A 81 17.76 -28.23 -19.13
N GLU A 82 17.64 -28.11 -20.45
CA GLU A 82 18.15 -26.96 -21.22
C GLU A 82 17.38 -25.67 -20.86
N ALA A 83 16.06 -25.75 -20.72
CA ALA A 83 15.23 -24.64 -20.29
C ALA A 83 15.64 -24.14 -18.89
N ALA A 84 15.85 -25.05 -17.93
CA ALA A 84 16.31 -24.69 -16.59
C ALA A 84 17.71 -24.06 -16.60
N ALA A 85 18.62 -24.55 -17.44
CA ALA A 85 19.95 -23.97 -17.61
C ALA A 85 19.88 -22.56 -18.24
N PHE A 86 19.02 -22.39 -19.25
CA PHE A 86 18.76 -21.12 -19.91
C PHE A 86 18.19 -20.08 -18.93
N GLU A 87 17.17 -20.45 -18.15
CA GLU A 87 16.58 -19.61 -17.10
C GLU A 87 17.62 -19.18 -16.04
N ALA A 88 18.44 -20.12 -15.57
CA ALA A 88 19.50 -19.82 -14.59
C ALA A 88 20.58 -18.87 -15.13
N ARG A 89 20.79 -18.84 -16.45
CA ARG A 89 21.69 -17.89 -17.13
C ARG A 89 21.00 -16.53 -17.30
N MET A 90 19.74 -16.52 -17.72
CA MET A 90 18.91 -15.33 -17.92
C MET A 90 18.84 -14.42 -16.68
N VAL A 91 18.88 -14.99 -15.47
CA VAL A 91 18.93 -14.22 -14.21
C VAL A 91 20.11 -13.25 -14.15
N ARG A 92 21.25 -13.59 -14.78
CA ARG A 92 22.51 -12.85 -14.67
C ARG A 92 22.89 -12.11 -15.95
N ASP A 93 22.24 -12.44 -17.07
CA ASP A 93 22.56 -11.89 -18.39
C ASP A 93 21.44 -10.97 -18.88
N PRO A 94 21.65 -9.63 -18.92
CA PRO A 94 20.67 -8.69 -19.45
C PRO A 94 20.48 -8.77 -20.97
N ASP A 95 21.52 -9.10 -21.73
CA ASP A 95 21.43 -9.16 -23.20
C ASP A 95 20.59 -10.36 -23.62
N LEU A 96 20.77 -11.50 -22.94
CA LEU A 96 19.96 -12.71 -23.15
C LEU A 96 18.48 -12.48 -22.79
N ARG A 97 18.20 -11.69 -21.74
CA ARG A 97 16.83 -11.27 -21.39
C ARG A 97 16.20 -10.40 -22.46
N ALA A 98 16.97 -9.49 -23.04
CA ALA A 98 16.50 -8.64 -24.13
C ALA A 98 16.16 -9.46 -25.37
N ALA A 99 17.01 -10.41 -25.74
CA ALA A 99 16.75 -11.34 -26.86
C ALA A 99 15.47 -12.16 -26.65
N TYR A 100 15.27 -12.71 -25.44
CA TYR A 100 14.03 -13.42 -25.11
C TYR A 100 12.79 -12.51 -25.19
N ALA A 101 12.87 -11.29 -24.62
CA ALA A 101 11.76 -10.34 -24.65
C ALA A 101 11.38 -9.92 -26.08
N GLN A 102 12.37 -9.78 -26.96
CA GLN A 102 12.15 -9.49 -28.37
C GLN A 102 11.39 -10.63 -29.06
N TRP A 103 11.87 -11.87 -28.96
CA TRP A 103 11.16 -13.03 -29.49
C TRP A 103 9.74 -13.18 -28.93
N ALA A 104 9.56 -12.99 -27.62
CA ALA A 104 8.25 -13.06 -27.00
C ALA A 104 7.28 -12.00 -27.54
N THR A 105 7.77 -10.79 -27.84
CA THR A 105 6.98 -9.72 -28.45
C THR A 105 6.64 -10.06 -29.89
N ASP A 106 7.64 -10.46 -30.69
CA ASP A 106 7.44 -10.81 -32.10
C ASP A 106 6.40 -11.94 -32.26
N PHE A 107 6.45 -12.96 -31.39
CA PHE A 107 5.44 -14.03 -31.40
C PHE A 107 4.08 -13.56 -30.90
N ALA A 108 4.00 -12.66 -29.91
CA ALA A 108 2.73 -12.12 -29.45
C ALA A 108 2.04 -11.32 -30.57
N ASP A 109 2.78 -10.49 -31.30
CA ASP A 109 2.27 -9.69 -32.42
C ASP A 109 1.68 -10.59 -33.53
N MET A 110 2.30 -11.75 -33.79
CA MET A 110 1.76 -12.73 -34.75
C MET A 110 0.41 -13.32 -34.30
N THR A 111 0.08 -13.27 -33.01
CA THR A 111 -1.20 -13.78 -32.49
C THR A 111 -2.35 -12.77 -32.55
N ASP A 112 -2.08 -11.50 -32.87
CA ASP A 112 -3.10 -10.45 -32.89
C ASP A 112 -4.20 -10.70 -33.95
N GLU A 113 -3.85 -11.39 -35.03
CA GLU A 113 -4.81 -11.76 -36.09
C GLU A 113 -5.72 -12.94 -35.69
N ILE A 114 -5.42 -13.63 -34.59
CA ILE A 114 -6.18 -14.79 -34.14
C ILE A 114 -7.44 -14.32 -33.40
N ALA A 115 -8.62 -14.72 -33.90
CA ALA A 115 -9.89 -14.36 -33.28
C ALA A 115 -9.99 -14.85 -31.82
N PRO A 116 -10.33 -13.98 -30.86
CA PRO A 116 -10.41 -14.34 -29.45
C PRO A 116 -11.53 -15.36 -29.21
N GLN A 117 -11.23 -16.42 -28.45
CA GLN A 117 -12.19 -17.41 -28.02
C GLN A 117 -12.44 -17.28 -26.52
N THR A 118 -13.69 -17.11 -26.11
CA THR A 118 -14.03 -17.00 -24.69
C THR A 118 -13.94 -18.36 -23.99
N PRO A 119 -13.03 -18.56 -23.02
CA PRO A 119 -12.98 -19.80 -22.27
C PRO A 119 -14.20 -19.95 -21.35
N PRO A 120 -14.59 -21.17 -20.96
CA PRO A 120 -15.64 -21.36 -19.98
C PRO A 120 -15.36 -20.64 -18.66
N ALA A 121 -16.36 -19.99 -18.08
CA ALA A 121 -16.20 -19.15 -16.88
C ALA A 121 -15.57 -19.88 -15.67
N HIS A 122 -15.75 -21.20 -15.57
CA HIS A 122 -15.18 -22.00 -14.49
C HIS A 122 -13.64 -22.09 -14.55
N VAL A 123 -13.03 -21.88 -15.72
CA VAL A 123 -11.57 -21.89 -15.89
C VAL A 123 -10.95 -20.73 -15.12
N TRP A 124 -11.50 -19.53 -15.30
CA TRP A 124 -11.07 -18.34 -14.56
C TRP A 124 -11.20 -18.54 -13.04
N GLN A 125 -12.33 -19.08 -12.60
CA GLN A 125 -12.57 -19.38 -11.18
C GLN A 125 -11.58 -20.41 -10.60
N ARG A 126 -11.10 -21.36 -11.40
CA ARG A 126 -10.08 -22.34 -11.00
C ARG A 126 -8.70 -21.70 -10.88
N ILE A 127 -8.34 -20.84 -11.84
CA ILE A 127 -7.08 -20.09 -11.82
C ILE A 127 -7.03 -19.19 -10.59
N GLU A 128 -8.08 -18.40 -10.36
CA GLU A 128 -8.20 -17.51 -9.20
C GLU A 128 -8.09 -18.28 -7.88
N ALA A 129 -8.76 -19.43 -7.76
CA ALA A 129 -8.69 -20.26 -6.55
C ALA A 129 -7.30 -20.87 -6.32
N GLY A 130 -6.55 -21.18 -7.39
CA GLY A 130 -5.18 -21.71 -7.30
C GLY A 130 -4.16 -20.64 -6.93
N LEU A 131 -4.30 -19.43 -7.47
CA LEU A 131 -3.41 -18.29 -7.18
C LEU A 131 -3.72 -17.63 -5.84
N PHE A 132 -5.01 -17.58 -5.45
CA PHE A 132 -5.50 -16.87 -4.27
C PHE A 132 -6.36 -17.78 -3.37
N PRO A 133 -5.76 -18.81 -2.74
CA PRO A 133 -6.51 -19.81 -1.96
C PRO A 133 -7.27 -19.25 -0.74
N HIS A 134 -6.98 -18.02 -0.30
CA HIS A 134 -7.58 -17.38 0.86
C HIS A 134 -8.72 -16.38 0.53
N ALA A 135 -9.10 -16.22 -0.74
CA ALA A 135 -10.01 -15.14 -1.16
C ALA A 135 -11.52 -15.47 -1.15
N ARG A 136 -11.95 -16.66 -0.73
CA ARG A 136 -13.40 -16.99 -0.70
C ARG A 136 -13.96 -17.05 0.72
N PRO A 137 -14.69 -16.01 1.19
CA PRO A 137 -15.46 -16.13 2.41
C PRO A 137 -16.58 -17.17 2.20
N ARG A 138 -16.76 -18.06 3.18
CA ARG A 138 -17.82 -19.08 3.28
C ARG A 138 -19.24 -18.47 3.43
N ALA A 139 -19.53 -17.34 2.79
CA ALA A 139 -20.73 -16.55 3.01
C ALA A 139 -21.99 -17.12 2.33
N GLY A 140 -21.88 -18.17 1.51
CA GLY A 140 -22.99 -18.66 0.70
C GLY A 140 -24.11 -19.38 1.45
N TRP A 141 -23.80 -20.11 2.52
CA TRP A 141 -24.77 -20.91 3.28
C TRP A 141 -25.40 -20.13 4.45
N MET A 142 -24.60 -19.33 5.17
CA MET A 142 -25.08 -18.42 6.22
C MET A 142 -26.03 -17.36 5.66
N ARG A 143 -25.79 -16.86 4.43
CA ARG A 143 -26.70 -15.93 3.75
C ARG A 143 -28.02 -16.57 3.34
N ARG A 144 -28.04 -17.88 3.06
CA ARG A 144 -29.28 -18.63 2.77
C ARG A 144 -30.07 -18.86 4.07
N LEU A 145 -29.41 -19.20 5.17
CA LEU A 145 -30.07 -19.31 6.49
C LEU A 145 -30.63 -17.97 6.98
N ALA A 146 -29.94 -16.86 6.73
CA ALA A 146 -30.44 -15.52 7.05
C ALA A 146 -31.69 -15.13 6.25
N LEU A 147 -31.81 -15.58 5.00
CA LEU A 147 -32.99 -15.31 4.17
C LEU A 147 -34.23 -16.10 4.62
N TRP A 148 -34.07 -17.36 5.05
CA TRP A 148 -35.16 -18.16 5.57
C TRP A 148 -35.50 -17.83 7.04
N GLY A 149 -34.51 -17.43 7.85
CA GLY A 149 -34.71 -16.96 9.23
C GLY A 149 -35.21 -15.53 9.35
N GLY A 150 -34.95 -14.67 8.35
CA GLY A 150 -35.30 -13.25 8.37
C GLY A 150 -36.80 -12.96 8.30
N GLY A 151 -37.59 -13.84 7.66
CA GLY A 151 -39.04 -13.64 7.51
C GLY A 151 -39.82 -13.73 8.83
N LEU A 152 -39.43 -14.64 9.72
CA LEU A 152 -40.05 -14.78 11.04
C LEU A 152 -39.57 -13.73 12.04
N ALA A 153 -38.29 -13.35 11.97
CA ALA A 153 -37.73 -12.29 12.81
C ALA A 153 -38.32 -10.91 12.47
N ALA A 154 -38.53 -10.59 11.18
CA ALA A 154 -39.09 -9.31 10.76
C ALA A 154 -40.52 -9.09 11.28
N ALA A 155 -41.36 -10.13 11.31
CA ALA A 155 -42.71 -10.04 11.87
C ALA A 155 -42.71 -9.82 13.39
N ALA A 156 -41.82 -10.50 14.11
CA ALA A 156 -41.67 -10.33 15.56
C ALA A 156 -41.11 -8.95 15.93
N VAL A 157 -40.14 -8.43 15.16
CA VAL A 157 -39.57 -7.10 15.33
C VAL A 157 -40.57 -6.00 14.99
N LEU A 158 -41.41 -6.17 13.96
CA LEU A 158 -42.45 -5.20 13.64
C LEU A 158 -43.50 -5.10 14.76
N VAL A 159 -43.93 -6.23 15.31
CA VAL A 159 -44.83 -6.28 16.48
C VAL A 159 -44.16 -5.68 17.70
N LEU A 160 -42.90 -6.00 17.96
CA LEU A 160 -42.14 -5.45 19.09
C LEU A 160 -41.90 -3.94 18.92
N ALA A 161 -41.58 -3.44 17.73
CA ALA A 161 -41.38 -2.03 17.44
C ALA A 161 -42.68 -1.22 17.56
N LEU A 162 -43.82 -1.80 17.17
CA LEU A 162 -45.15 -1.22 17.39
C LEU A 162 -45.52 -1.18 18.89
N VAL A 163 -45.09 -2.17 19.67
CA VAL A 163 -45.32 -2.22 21.13
C VAL A 163 -44.35 -1.33 21.92
N THR A 164 -43.13 -1.12 21.43
CA THR A 164 -42.03 -0.47 22.19
C THR A 164 -41.62 0.92 21.69
N GLY A 165 -42.20 1.42 20.59
CA GLY A 165 -41.99 2.82 20.19
C GLY A 165 -40.68 3.13 19.47
N GLY A 166 -40.00 2.15 18.85
CA GLY A 166 -39.07 2.42 17.74
C GLY A 166 -37.65 2.94 18.04
N ASP A 167 -37.10 2.75 19.24
CA ASP A 167 -35.70 3.14 19.55
C ASP A 167 -34.67 2.01 19.33
N TRP A 168 -34.44 1.59 18.08
CA TRP A 168 -33.47 0.52 17.76
C TRP A 168 -32.34 0.99 16.83
N GLY A 169 -31.48 1.84 17.36
CA GLY A 169 -30.28 2.35 16.69
C GLY A 169 -29.05 2.51 17.60
N ALA A 170 -28.97 1.82 18.73
CA ALA A 170 -27.80 1.88 19.61
C ALA A 170 -26.81 0.73 19.31
N PRO A 171 -25.55 1.01 18.91
CA PRO A 171 -24.49 0.00 18.85
C PRO A 171 -24.18 -0.54 20.25
N PRO A 172 -23.56 -1.73 20.38
CA PRO A 172 -23.34 -2.37 21.67
C PRO A 172 -22.46 -1.48 22.55
N GLN A 173 -23.04 -1.03 23.67
CA GLN A 173 -22.34 -0.26 24.68
C GLN A 173 -21.23 -1.15 25.26
N ALA A 174 -19.98 -0.77 25.03
CA ALA A 174 -18.90 -1.09 25.97
C ALA A 174 -19.38 -0.70 27.38
N PRO A 175 -18.96 -1.36 28.47
CA PRO A 175 -19.38 -0.98 29.82
C PRO A 175 -19.18 0.53 29.94
N ALA A 176 -20.29 1.26 30.07
CA ALA A 176 -20.29 2.71 30.12
C ALA A 176 -19.62 3.10 31.42
N GLU A 177 -18.31 3.33 31.37
CA GLU A 177 -17.70 4.27 32.30
C GLU A 177 -18.44 5.59 32.05
N ALA A 178 -19.12 6.10 33.09
CA ALA A 178 -20.08 7.19 33.00
C ALA A 178 -19.64 8.27 32.01
N LEU A 179 -20.38 8.37 30.89
CA LEU A 179 -20.15 9.39 29.87
C LEU A 179 -20.89 10.64 30.34
N TYR A 180 -20.14 11.68 30.69
CA TYR A 180 -20.75 12.97 31.01
C TYR A 180 -20.88 13.81 29.75
N ARG A 181 -22.07 14.38 29.50
CA ARG A 181 -22.34 15.27 28.37
C ARG A 181 -22.90 16.61 28.83
N ALA A 182 -22.51 17.67 28.13
CA ALA A 182 -23.16 18.97 28.23
C ALA A 182 -23.32 19.59 26.82
N GLU A 183 -24.50 20.13 26.54
CA GLU A 183 -24.68 21.11 25.46
C GLU A 183 -24.54 22.49 26.09
N VAL A 184 -23.49 23.21 25.71
CA VAL A 184 -23.20 24.58 26.18
C VAL A 184 -23.66 25.53 25.09
N ALA A 185 -24.80 26.20 25.32
CA ALA A 185 -25.45 27.03 24.32
C ALA A 185 -25.73 28.44 24.83
N ALA A 186 -25.61 29.42 23.94
CA ALA A 186 -26.16 30.75 24.15
C ALA A 186 -27.69 30.71 24.07
N GLU A 187 -28.37 31.65 24.74
CA GLU A 187 -29.86 31.71 24.73
C GLU A 187 -30.43 31.86 23.32
N ASP A 188 -29.75 32.62 22.45
CA ASP A 188 -30.10 32.81 21.05
C ASP A 188 -29.51 31.74 20.11
N ARG A 189 -28.79 30.75 20.68
CA ARG A 189 -28.05 29.70 19.98
C ARG A 189 -26.99 30.20 18.98
N SER A 190 -26.52 31.44 19.12
CA SER A 190 -25.41 31.98 18.30
C SER A 190 -24.09 31.23 18.53
N LEU A 191 -23.94 30.62 19.70
CA LEU A 191 -22.87 29.70 20.08
C LEU A 191 -23.49 28.41 20.60
N VAL A 192 -23.06 27.26 20.07
CA VAL A 192 -23.46 25.93 20.53
C VAL A 192 -22.23 25.02 20.52
N VAL A 193 -21.91 24.46 21.68
CA VAL A 193 -20.78 23.56 21.88
C VAL A 193 -21.26 22.29 22.59
N ASP A 194 -21.13 21.17 21.92
CA ASP A 194 -21.33 19.84 22.51
C ASP A 194 -20.02 19.37 23.13
N ALA A 195 -20.07 19.03 24.42
CA ALA A 195 -18.94 18.49 25.16
C ALA A 195 -19.27 17.10 25.69
N VAL A 196 -18.40 16.13 25.40
CA VAL A 196 -18.51 14.74 25.88
C VAL A 196 -17.22 14.36 26.59
N TYR A 197 -17.34 14.00 27.87
CA TYR A 197 -16.22 13.52 28.65
C TYR A 197 -16.09 12.00 28.51
N ASP A 198 -14.93 11.57 28.03
CA ASP A 198 -14.52 10.18 28.02
C ASP A 198 -13.72 9.87 29.29
N ALA A 199 -14.33 9.10 30.19
CA ALA A 199 -13.73 8.72 31.46
C ALA A 199 -12.51 7.80 31.30
N ALA A 200 -12.46 7.00 30.22
CA ALA A 200 -11.37 6.06 29.97
C ALA A 200 -10.09 6.79 29.56
N THR A 201 -10.22 7.88 28.80
CA THR A 201 -9.09 8.70 28.33
C THR A 201 -8.87 9.98 29.13
N GLY A 202 -9.80 10.33 30.03
CA GLY A 202 -9.73 11.56 30.83
C GLY A 202 -9.83 12.83 29.99
N THR A 203 -10.51 12.76 28.85
CA THR A 203 -10.49 13.80 27.81
C THR A 203 -11.91 14.29 27.53
N LEU A 204 -12.06 15.61 27.39
CA LEU A 204 -13.30 16.26 26.96
C LEU A 204 -13.25 16.47 25.45
N LEU A 205 -14.08 15.71 24.73
CA LEU A 205 -14.29 15.86 23.29
C LEU A 205 -15.26 17.01 23.04
N ILE A 206 -14.87 17.91 22.15
CA ILE A 206 -15.61 19.13 21.82
C ILE A 206 -16.06 19.07 20.36
N ASP A 207 -17.34 19.34 20.11
CA ASP A 207 -17.89 19.67 18.79
C ASP A 207 -18.64 21.01 18.85
N ARG A 208 -18.08 22.04 18.22
CA ARG A 208 -18.69 23.37 18.10
C ARG A 208 -19.67 23.37 16.93
N ALA A 209 -20.95 23.17 17.23
CA ALA A 209 -22.05 23.14 16.28
C ALA A 209 -22.42 24.53 15.72
N ALA A 210 -22.16 25.62 16.45
CA ALA A 210 -22.36 27.00 15.99
C ALA A 210 -21.41 27.96 16.70
N GLY A 211 -21.18 29.13 16.09
CA GLY A 211 -20.36 30.20 16.66
C GLY A 211 -18.86 30.08 16.37
N ALA A 212 -18.17 31.22 16.44
CA ALA A 212 -16.73 31.35 16.32
C ALA A 212 -16.26 32.51 17.21
N PRO A 213 -15.00 32.51 17.68
CA PRO A 213 -14.45 33.67 18.37
C PRO A 213 -14.51 34.91 17.47
N ALA A 214 -14.71 36.09 18.07
CA ALA A 214 -14.56 37.34 17.35
C ALA A 214 -13.10 37.54 16.88
N PRO A 215 -12.86 38.36 15.84
CA PRO A 215 -11.49 38.61 15.36
C PRO A 215 -10.55 39.09 16.47
N GLY A 216 -9.44 38.38 16.68
CA GLY A 216 -8.48 38.70 17.74
C GLY A 216 -8.96 38.34 19.15
N ARG A 217 -9.94 37.43 19.28
CA ARG A 217 -10.44 36.88 20.53
C ARG A 217 -10.33 35.36 20.52
N ALA A 218 -10.49 34.74 21.68
CA ALA A 218 -10.48 33.29 21.84
C ALA A 218 -11.67 32.87 22.71
N LEU A 219 -12.22 31.68 22.45
CA LEU A 219 -13.25 31.10 23.31
C LEU A 219 -12.58 30.24 24.37
N GLU A 220 -12.90 30.44 25.64
CA GLU A 220 -12.36 29.62 26.73
C GLU A 220 -13.45 28.86 27.45
N LEU A 221 -13.19 27.59 27.75
CA LEU A 221 -14.10 26.70 28.43
C LEU A 221 -13.77 26.63 29.93
N TRP A 222 -14.82 26.72 30.75
CA TRP A 222 -14.74 26.73 32.20
C TRP A 222 -15.61 25.64 32.82
N LEU A 223 -15.15 25.10 33.94
CA LEU A 223 -15.89 24.19 34.82
C LEU A 223 -16.32 24.92 36.09
N ILE A 224 -17.62 24.91 36.38
CA ILE A 224 -18.23 25.52 37.57
C ILE A 224 -18.93 24.41 38.36
N ALA A 225 -18.36 24.00 39.48
CA ALA A 225 -18.94 22.95 40.33
C ALA A 225 -19.69 23.57 41.51
N GLY A 226 -21.03 23.61 41.43
CA GLY A 226 -21.87 24.29 42.42
C GLY A 226 -21.54 25.78 42.49
N GLU A 227 -21.35 26.31 43.70
CA GLU A 227 -21.01 27.72 43.94
C GLU A 227 -19.48 28.00 43.94
N ALA A 228 -18.67 27.02 43.53
CA ALA A 228 -17.22 27.21 43.47
C ALA A 228 -16.83 28.15 42.33
N ALA A 229 -15.70 28.86 42.50
CA ALA A 229 -15.14 29.69 41.44
C ALA A 229 -14.90 28.87 40.15
N PRO A 230 -15.15 29.46 38.95
CA PRO A 230 -14.89 28.81 37.68
C PRO A 230 -13.42 28.39 37.55
N VAL A 231 -13.18 27.19 37.05
CA VAL A 231 -11.84 26.68 36.75
C VAL A 231 -11.69 26.52 35.25
N SER A 232 -10.64 27.10 34.67
CA SER A 232 -10.37 26.95 33.24
C SER A 232 -10.09 25.49 32.90
N LEU A 233 -10.78 24.99 31.88
CA LEU A 233 -10.45 23.75 31.20
C LEU A 233 -9.54 24.00 29.98
N GLY A 234 -9.53 25.24 29.48
CA GLY A 234 -8.64 25.68 28.43
C GLY A 234 -9.37 26.37 27.28
N VAL A 235 -8.56 26.93 26.38
CA VAL A 235 -9.04 27.60 25.17
C VAL A 235 -9.58 26.56 24.19
N LEU A 236 -10.79 26.80 23.67
CA LEU A 236 -11.38 26.00 22.63
C LEU A 236 -10.53 26.09 21.35
N PRO A 237 -10.28 24.97 20.66
CA PRO A 237 -9.51 24.98 19.43
C PRO A 237 -10.20 25.82 18.35
N GLU A 238 -9.39 26.40 17.45
CA GLU A 238 -9.90 27.14 16.29
C GLU A 238 -10.75 26.24 15.40
N ASP A 239 -10.37 24.96 15.26
CA ASP A 239 -11.17 23.94 14.61
C ASP A 239 -12.50 23.72 15.33
N ARG A 240 -13.53 23.34 14.57
CA ARG A 240 -14.86 23.04 15.14
C ARG A 240 -14.84 21.82 16.05
N ARG A 241 -13.90 20.90 15.86
CA ARG A 241 -13.75 19.70 16.67
C ARG A 241 -12.39 19.67 17.33
N GLY A 242 -12.34 19.20 18.56
CA GLY A 242 -11.07 18.93 19.22
C GLY A 242 -11.25 18.28 20.57
N SER A 243 -10.17 18.24 21.33
CA SER A 243 -10.10 17.52 22.58
C SER A 243 -9.31 18.32 23.62
N ILE A 244 -9.84 18.39 24.84
CA ILE A 244 -9.21 19.06 25.97
C ILE A 244 -8.94 18.00 27.06
N PRO A 245 -7.69 17.73 27.42
CA PRO A 245 -7.39 16.82 28.53
C PRO A 245 -7.87 17.44 29.85
N VAL A 246 -8.66 16.71 30.62
CA VAL A 246 -9.15 17.18 31.92
C VAL A 246 -8.17 16.75 33.02
N PRO A 247 -7.58 17.69 33.78
CA PRO A 247 -6.70 17.37 34.90
C PRO A 247 -7.38 16.44 35.92
N ASP A 248 -6.64 15.46 36.45
CA ASP A 248 -7.15 14.44 37.38
C ASP A 248 -7.92 15.05 38.56
N ALA A 249 -7.45 16.18 39.08
CA ALA A 249 -8.07 16.89 40.21
C ALA A 249 -9.48 17.46 39.89
N LEU A 250 -9.80 17.69 38.62
CA LEU A 250 -11.09 18.24 38.19
C LEU A 250 -12.09 17.16 37.80
N ARG A 251 -11.64 15.94 37.47
CA ARG A 251 -12.53 14.84 37.02
C ARG A 251 -13.65 14.50 38.02
N PRO A 252 -13.40 14.43 39.34
CA PRO A 252 -14.47 14.17 40.32
C PRO A 252 -15.50 15.29 40.44
N ARG A 253 -15.20 16.48 39.88
CA ARG A 253 -16.05 17.67 39.95
C ARG A 253 -16.95 17.81 38.72
N LEU A 254 -16.75 17.02 37.67
CA LEU A 254 -17.59 17.04 36.46
C LEU A 254 -19.07 16.66 36.73
N PRO A 255 -19.40 15.65 37.54
CA PRO A 255 -20.79 15.26 37.75
C PRO A 255 -21.58 16.40 38.41
N GLY A 256 -22.63 16.88 37.73
CA GLY A 256 -23.48 17.97 38.22
C GLY A 256 -22.86 19.36 38.15
N ALA A 257 -21.70 19.52 37.50
CA ALA A 257 -21.15 20.84 37.22
C ALA A 257 -21.87 21.55 36.06
N VAL A 258 -21.58 22.82 35.91
CA VAL A 258 -21.93 23.64 34.75
C VAL A 258 -20.66 23.93 33.96
N LEU A 259 -20.71 23.71 32.66
CA LEU A 259 -19.71 24.23 31.74
C LEU A 259 -20.14 25.61 31.25
N ALA A 260 -19.17 26.52 31.11
CA ALA A 260 -19.39 27.87 30.59
C ALA A 260 -18.35 28.19 29.52
N VAL A 261 -18.74 28.98 28.52
CA VAL A 261 -17.80 29.52 27.51
C VAL A 261 -17.79 31.04 27.62
N SER A 262 -16.60 31.63 27.71
CA SER A 262 -16.40 33.08 27.67
C SER A 262 -15.61 33.53 26.45
N ASP A 263 -15.77 34.82 26.10
CA ASP A 263 -14.95 35.50 25.12
C ASP A 263 -13.71 36.11 25.80
N GLU A 264 -12.52 35.66 25.43
CA GLU A 264 -11.26 35.99 26.10
C GLU A 264 -10.24 36.62 25.13
N PRO A 265 -9.19 37.29 25.66
CA PRO A 265 -8.06 37.71 24.85
C PRO A 265 -7.39 36.52 24.12
N PRO A 266 -6.56 36.78 23.09
CA PRO A 266 -5.77 35.73 22.45
C PRO A 266 -4.95 34.95 23.47
N GLY A 267 -5.12 33.62 23.49
CA GLY A 267 -4.47 32.73 24.46
C GLY A 267 -5.26 32.46 25.74
N GLY A 268 -6.44 33.06 25.92
CA GLY A 268 -7.33 32.86 27.06
C GLY A 268 -7.20 33.94 28.14
N SER A 269 -7.82 33.68 29.29
CA SER A 269 -7.83 34.56 30.45
C SER A 269 -6.44 34.65 31.10
N PRO A 270 -5.92 35.86 31.32
CA PRO A 270 -4.65 36.04 32.02
C PRO A 270 -4.77 35.93 33.55
N THR A 271 -5.98 35.93 34.10
CA THR A 271 -6.20 35.97 35.56
C THR A 271 -6.63 34.64 36.16
N GLY A 272 -6.92 33.62 35.33
CA GLY A 272 -7.45 32.34 35.79
C GLY A 272 -8.93 32.38 36.21
N THR A 273 -9.63 33.46 35.85
CA THR A 273 -11.09 33.64 35.97
C THR A 273 -11.60 34.24 34.65
N PRO A 274 -12.87 34.06 34.25
CA PRO A 274 -13.38 34.70 33.04
C PRO A 274 -13.12 36.21 33.06
N THR A 275 -12.47 36.76 32.03
CA THR A 275 -12.18 38.21 31.92
C THR A 275 -13.09 38.94 30.95
N GLY A 276 -13.72 38.22 30.02
CA GLY A 276 -14.76 38.77 29.15
C GLY A 276 -16.14 38.17 29.40
N ASP A 277 -17.05 38.44 28.47
CA ASP A 277 -18.45 38.06 28.60
C ASP A 277 -18.62 36.54 28.54
N VAL A 278 -19.46 36.00 29.43
CA VAL A 278 -19.88 34.59 29.37
C VAL A 278 -20.97 34.48 28.31
N LEU A 279 -20.65 33.76 27.23
CA LEU A 279 -21.49 33.66 26.04
C LEU A 279 -22.51 32.52 26.12
N ALA A 280 -22.14 31.41 26.77
CA ALA A 280 -22.94 30.19 26.79
C ALA A 280 -22.69 29.39 28.07
N THR A 281 -23.72 28.68 28.54
CA THR A 281 -23.61 27.75 29.68
C THR A 281 -24.37 26.46 29.41
N GLY A 282 -23.97 25.37 30.09
CA GLY A 282 -24.60 24.06 29.93
C GLY A 282 -24.33 23.16 31.14
N ALA A 283 -25.37 22.53 31.67
CA ALA A 283 -25.23 21.60 32.78
C ALA A 283 -24.67 20.25 32.30
N VAL A 284 -23.70 19.72 33.03
CA VAL A 284 -23.13 18.39 32.81
C VAL A 284 -24.08 17.32 33.35
N ARG A 285 -24.43 16.38 32.50
CA ARG A 285 -25.37 15.29 32.80
C ARG A 285 -24.71 13.94 32.51
N ASP A 286 -25.10 12.94 33.30
CA ASP A 286 -24.81 11.54 33.02
C ASP A 286 -25.73 11.05 31.87
N THR A 287 -25.23 10.15 31.02
CA THR A 287 -25.96 9.61 29.85
C THR A 287 -26.24 8.13 29.95
#